data_AF-A0AAV0JJA3-F1
#
_entry.id   AF-A0AAV0JJA3-F1
#
_cell.length_a   1.000
_cell.length_b   1.000
_cell.length_c   1.000
_cell.angle_alpha   90.00
_cell.angle_beta   90.00
_cell.angle_gamma   90.00
#
_symmetry.space_group_name_H-M   'P 1'
#
loop_
_entity.id
_entity.type
_entity.pdbx_description
1 polymer ?
#
loop_
_entity_poly.entity_id
_entity_poly.type
_entity_poly.pdbx_seq_one_letter_code
_entity_poly.pdbx_strand_id
1 'polypeptide(L)'
;MGVNIRAKAQASKHYTRKAAAAASAKMESSSSVPTELYFVFMNYDPQYDRLRADRTKRGAHELDVYLSRKHDALLSRTLELGTYTKTCSLVIVDGFKVQITEDQANVLRSAEGVRLVEKNQELA
;
A
#
# COMPACT_ATOMS: atom_id res chain seq x y z
N MET A 1 39.98 17.80 -50.50
CA MET A 1 38.98 18.41 -49.59
C MET A 1 38.72 17.42 -48.45
N GLY A 2 39.40 17.59 -47.30
CA GLY A 2 39.36 16.63 -46.19
C GLY A 2 38.30 17.00 -45.15
N VAL A 3 37.34 16.10 -44.91
CA VAL A 3 36.27 16.29 -43.93
C VAL A 3 36.86 16.14 -42.52
N ASN A 4 36.74 17.18 -41.70
CA ASN A 4 37.32 17.28 -40.36
C ASN A 4 36.57 16.38 -39.35
N ILE A 5 37.15 15.21 -39.08
CA ILE A 5 36.58 14.09 -38.30
C ILE A 5 36.46 14.41 -36.79
N ARG A 6 37.14 15.46 -36.30
CA ARG A 6 37.14 15.83 -34.87
C ARG A 6 35.82 16.43 -34.39
N ALA A 7 35.06 17.10 -35.26
CA ALA A 7 33.80 17.74 -34.87
C ALA A 7 32.68 16.73 -34.55
N LYS A 8 32.64 15.58 -35.24
CA LYS A 8 31.61 14.55 -35.00
C LYS A 8 31.80 13.83 -33.66
N ALA A 9 33.06 13.67 -33.21
CA ALA A 9 33.36 13.02 -31.94
C ALA A 9 32.96 13.86 -30.70
N GLN A 10 33.00 15.19 -30.80
CA GLN A 10 32.59 16.08 -29.71
C GLN A 10 31.07 16.17 -29.56
N ALA A 11 30.32 16.15 -30.67
CA ALA A 11 28.85 16.13 -30.65
C ALA A 11 28.30 14.82 -30.06
N SER A 12 28.93 13.67 -30.37
CA SER A 12 28.51 12.36 -29.85
C SER A 12 28.72 12.22 -28.34
N LYS A 13 29.80 12.81 -27.79
CA LYS A 13 30.06 12.85 -26.34
C LYS A 13 29.11 13.79 -25.58
N HIS A 14 28.67 14.88 -26.20
CA HIS A 14 27.69 15.80 -25.59
C HIS A 14 26.27 15.22 -25.57
N TYR A 15 25.89 14.46 -26.59
CA TYR A 15 24.58 13.78 -26.64
C TYR A 15 24.46 12.69 -25.58
N THR A 16 25.50 11.88 -25.39
CA THR A 16 25.51 10.80 -24.37
C THR A 16 25.49 11.32 -22.93
N ARG A 17 26.16 12.44 -22.64
CA ARG A 17 26.07 13.07 -21.30
C ARG A 17 24.68 13.65 -21.01
N LYS A 18 24.02 14.26 -22.01
CA LYS A 18 22.67 14.80 -21.84
C LYS A 18 21.63 13.70 -21.64
N ALA A 19 21.79 12.56 -22.32
CA ALA A 19 20.94 11.39 -22.12
C ALA A 19 21.15 10.74 -20.73
N ALA A 20 22.39 10.62 -20.25
CA ALA A 20 22.69 10.07 -18.93
C ALA A 20 22.24 10.99 -17.77
N ALA A 21 22.37 12.32 -17.94
CA ALA A 21 21.86 13.28 -16.97
C ALA A 21 20.32 13.34 -16.96
N ALA A 22 19.66 13.17 -18.11
CA ALA A 22 18.20 13.05 -18.18
C ALA A 22 17.70 11.71 -17.59
N ALA A 23 18.48 10.63 -17.71
CA ALA A 23 18.18 9.36 -17.05
C ALA A 23 18.38 9.43 -15.51
N SER A 24 19.42 10.13 -15.05
CA SER A 24 19.68 10.33 -13.60
C SER A 24 18.67 11.28 -12.96
N ALA A 25 18.32 12.39 -13.62
CA ALA A 25 17.31 13.33 -13.14
C ALA A 25 15.88 12.75 -13.18
N LYS A 26 15.63 11.72 -14.01
CA LYS A 26 14.35 10.99 -14.04
C LYS A 26 14.30 9.84 -13.02
N MET A 27 15.42 9.45 -12.44
CA MET A 27 15.52 8.51 -11.31
C MET A 27 15.43 9.20 -9.94
N GLU A 28 15.61 10.53 -9.86
CA GLU A 28 15.50 11.31 -8.62
C GLU A 28 14.11 11.94 -8.39
N SER A 29 13.14 11.65 -9.26
CA SER A 29 11.71 11.84 -8.95
C SER A 29 11.24 10.58 -8.24
N SER A 30 11.43 10.51 -6.91
CA SER A 30 10.78 9.56 -5.97
C SER A 30 9.92 8.52 -6.69
N SER A 31 10.53 7.41 -7.13
CA SER A 31 9.77 6.24 -7.53
C SER A 31 9.22 5.57 -6.27
N SER A 32 8.47 6.32 -5.47
CA SER A 32 7.65 5.74 -4.42
C SER A 32 6.73 4.77 -5.14
N VAL A 33 6.88 3.48 -4.84
CA VAL A 33 5.99 2.45 -5.35
C VAL A 33 4.57 2.93 -5.11
N PRO A 34 3.72 3.02 -6.15
CA PRO A 34 2.40 3.62 -6.00
C PRO A 34 1.62 2.82 -4.97
N THR A 35 1.09 3.53 -3.98
CA THR A 35 0.17 2.95 -2.99
C THR A 35 -1.25 3.13 -3.47
N GLU A 36 -2.08 2.14 -3.23
CA GLU A 36 -3.49 2.14 -3.55
C GLU A 36 -4.29 1.77 -2.30
N LEU A 37 -5.58 2.08 -2.30
CA LEU A 37 -6.46 1.74 -1.19
C LEU A 37 -6.98 0.31 -1.37
N TYR A 38 -6.83 -0.52 -0.34
CA TYR A 38 -7.31 -1.89 -0.31
C TYR A 38 -8.29 -2.11 0.84
N PHE A 39 -9.25 -3.01 0.61
CA PHE A 39 -10.06 -3.64 1.65
C PHE A 39 -9.43 -4.95 2.07
N VAL A 40 -9.33 -5.18 3.37
CA VAL A 40 -8.88 -6.44 3.96
C VAL A 40 -10.01 -6.98 4.81
N PHE A 41 -10.44 -8.21 4.54
CA PHE A 41 -11.46 -8.91 5.31
C PHE A 41 -10.84 -10.07 6.06
N MET A 42 -11.24 -10.22 7.32
CA MET A 42 -10.71 -11.23 8.22
C MET A 42 -11.52 -12.52 8.13
N ASN A 43 -10.91 -13.62 8.56
CA ASN A 43 -11.58 -14.88 8.82
C ASN A 43 -12.58 -14.73 9.97
N TYR A 44 -13.47 -15.70 10.10
CA TYR A 44 -14.46 -15.75 11.18
C TYR A 44 -13.79 -15.61 12.56
N ASP A 45 -14.41 -14.81 13.41
CA ASP A 45 -13.98 -14.57 14.77
C ASP A 45 -15.18 -14.59 15.73
N PRO A 46 -15.25 -15.57 16.65
CA PRO A 46 -16.36 -15.67 17.59
C PRO A 46 -16.42 -14.48 18.56
N GLN A 47 -15.29 -13.80 18.83
CA GLN A 47 -15.27 -12.63 19.68
C GLN A 47 -15.90 -11.42 18.99
N TYR A 48 -15.63 -11.24 17.69
CA TYR A 48 -16.33 -10.26 16.86
C TYR A 48 -17.85 -10.47 16.93
N ASP A 49 -18.33 -11.69 16.71
CA ASP A 49 -19.76 -12.00 16.76
C ASP A 49 -20.39 -11.71 18.12
N ARG A 50 -19.70 -12.10 19.20
CA ARG A 50 -20.14 -11.83 20.57
C ARG A 50 -20.27 -10.33 20.84
N LEU A 51 -19.25 -9.55 20.47
CA LEU A 51 -19.24 -8.09 20.67
C LEU A 51 -20.29 -7.40 19.79
N ARG A 52 -20.46 -7.87 18.56
CA ARG A 52 -21.48 -7.36 17.62
C ARG A 52 -22.91 -7.61 18.09
N ALA A 53 -23.16 -8.64 18.89
CA ALA A 53 -24.48 -8.91 19.45
C ALA A 53 -24.95 -7.81 20.43
N ASP A 54 -24.03 -7.10 21.10
CA ASP A 54 -24.35 -5.97 21.97
C ASP A 54 -24.60 -4.69 21.14
N ARG A 55 -25.87 -4.35 20.95
CA ARG A 55 -26.32 -3.18 20.18
C ARG A 55 -26.41 -1.90 21.00
N THR A 56 -25.90 -1.88 22.23
CA THR A 56 -25.83 -0.66 23.03
C THR A 56 -24.74 0.28 22.52
N LYS A 57 -24.78 1.56 22.90
CA LYS A 57 -23.71 2.52 22.58
C LYS A 57 -22.35 2.07 23.13
N ARG A 58 -22.34 1.45 24.32
CA ARG A 58 -21.13 0.90 24.92
C ARG A 58 -20.62 -0.29 24.13
N GLY A 59 -21.49 -1.24 23.77
CA GLY A 59 -21.14 -2.38 22.92
C GLY A 59 -20.54 -1.96 21.58
N ALA A 60 -21.13 -0.95 20.92
CA ALA A 60 -20.59 -0.39 19.68
C ALA A 60 -19.18 0.19 19.85
N HIS A 61 -18.91 0.89 20.95
CA HIS A 61 -17.57 1.42 21.26
C HIS A 61 -16.57 0.30 21.57
N GLU A 62 -16.96 -0.69 22.37
CA GLU A 62 -16.11 -1.85 22.69
C GLU A 62 -15.74 -2.64 21.43
N LEU A 63 -16.69 -2.83 20.52
CA LEU A 63 -16.46 -3.48 19.23
C LEU A 63 -15.49 -2.67 18.35
N ASP A 64 -15.66 -1.35 18.27
CA ASP A 64 -14.77 -0.47 17.51
C ASP A 64 -13.31 -0.54 18.02
N VAL A 65 -13.14 -0.44 19.35
CA VAL A 65 -11.82 -0.57 19.99
C VAL A 65 -11.20 -1.94 19.74
N TYR A 66 -11.99 -3.00 19.86
CA TYR A 66 -11.54 -4.37 19.61
C TYR A 66 -11.04 -4.54 18.18
N LEU A 67 -11.86 -4.18 17.19
CA LEU A 67 -11.51 -4.29 15.78
C LEU A 67 -10.30 -3.43 15.43
N SER A 68 -10.26 -2.18 15.90
CA SER A 68 -9.12 -1.30 15.61
C SER A 68 -7.80 -1.90 16.07
N ARG A 69 -7.74 -2.39 17.32
CA ARG A 69 -6.56 -3.06 17.87
C ARG A 69 -6.21 -4.35 17.13
N LYS A 70 -7.20 -5.17 16.80
CA LYS A 70 -7.02 -6.41 16.05
C LYS A 70 -6.40 -6.14 14.67
N HIS A 71 -6.90 -5.14 13.96
CA HIS A 71 -6.37 -4.74 12.64
C HIS A 71 -4.95 -4.16 12.74
N ASP A 72 -4.68 -3.32 13.74
CA ASP A 72 -3.32 -2.78 13.95
C ASP A 72 -2.31 -3.87 14.29
N ALA A 73 -2.72 -4.86 15.09
CA ALA A 73 -1.89 -6.01 15.42
C ALA A 73 -1.59 -6.89 14.20
N LEU A 74 -2.53 -7.03 13.24
CA LEU A 74 -2.26 -7.70 11.97
C LEU A 74 -1.26 -6.91 11.12
N LEU A 75 -1.46 -5.59 10.98
CA LEU A 75 -0.59 -4.79 10.12
C LEU A 75 0.83 -4.73 10.67
N SER A 76 0.99 -4.46 11.97
CA SER A 76 2.30 -4.35 12.61
C SER A 76 3.11 -5.64 12.62
N ARG A 77 2.46 -6.82 12.65
CA ARG A 77 3.16 -8.12 12.56
C ARG A 77 3.52 -8.52 11.14
N THR A 78 2.86 -7.93 10.14
CA THR A 78 2.94 -8.39 8.74
C THR A 78 3.74 -7.44 7.86
N LEU A 79 3.63 -6.14 8.11
CA LEU A 79 4.23 -5.08 7.31
C LEU A 79 5.14 -4.21 8.18
N GLU A 80 6.13 -3.59 7.54
CA GLU A 80 7.03 -2.66 8.21
C GLU A 80 6.27 -1.39 8.64
N LEU A 81 6.48 -0.95 9.88
CA LEU A 81 5.84 0.26 10.41
C LEU A 81 6.24 1.49 9.58
N GLY A 82 5.26 2.36 9.29
CA GLY A 82 5.47 3.55 8.47
C GLY A 82 5.38 3.31 6.95
N THR A 83 5.28 2.05 6.51
CA THR A 83 5.11 1.71 5.09
C THR A 83 3.66 1.53 4.66
N TYR A 84 2.71 1.69 5.58
CA TYR A 84 1.27 1.54 5.33
C TYR A 84 0.48 2.60 6.10
N THR A 85 -0.75 2.88 5.66
CA THR A 85 -1.69 3.75 6.40
C THR A 85 -3.06 3.08 6.50
N LYS A 86 -3.44 2.63 7.71
CA LYS A 86 -4.81 2.15 7.98
C LYS A 86 -5.74 3.35 8.04
N THR A 87 -6.75 3.40 7.17
CA THR A 87 -7.67 4.55 7.09
C THR A 87 -8.89 4.38 7.99
N CYS A 88 -9.47 3.18 8.04
CA CYS A 88 -10.54 2.86 8.98
C CYS A 88 -10.72 1.36 9.20
N SER A 89 -11.32 1.01 10.34
CA SER A 89 -11.92 -0.31 10.56
C SER A 89 -13.37 -0.28 10.10
N LEU A 90 -13.83 -1.35 9.45
CA LEU A 90 -15.23 -1.57 9.12
C LEU A 90 -15.85 -2.31 10.31
N VAL A 91 -16.92 -1.78 10.90
CA VAL A 91 -17.51 -2.39 12.11
C VAL A 91 -18.58 -3.44 11.74
N ILE A 92 -19.22 -3.25 10.57
CA ILE A 92 -20.30 -4.10 10.04
C ILE A 92 -19.77 -5.46 9.56
N VAL A 93 -18.48 -5.55 9.27
CA VAL A 93 -17.78 -6.77 8.89
C VAL A 93 -16.41 -6.71 9.52
N ASP A 94 -15.85 -7.82 9.97
CA ASP A 94 -14.48 -7.86 10.48
C ASP A 94 -13.48 -7.61 9.34
N GLY A 95 -13.10 -6.33 9.16
CA GLY A 95 -12.25 -5.88 8.08
C GLY A 95 -11.89 -4.40 8.19
N PHE A 96 -11.01 -3.94 7.30
CA PHE A 96 -10.49 -2.58 7.34
C PHE A 96 -10.03 -2.09 5.96
N LYS A 97 -9.88 -0.78 5.83
CA LYS A 97 -9.28 -0.11 4.68
C LYS A 97 -7.83 0.26 5.01
N VAL A 98 -6.92 0.00 4.07
CA VAL A 98 -5.49 0.33 4.23
C VAL A 98 -4.91 0.80 2.90
N GLN A 99 -4.11 1.85 2.93
CA GLN A 99 -3.32 2.33 1.80
C GLN A 99 -1.94 1.66 1.85
N ILE A 100 -1.63 0.89 0.81
CA ILE A 100 -0.44 0.04 0.69
C ILE A 100 -0.04 -0.16 -0.78
N THR A 101 1.14 -0.68 -1.03
CA THR A 101 1.57 -1.14 -2.35
C THR A 101 0.92 -2.47 -2.72
N GLU A 102 0.94 -2.82 -4.02
CA GLU A 102 0.46 -4.13 -4.49
C GLU A 102 1.24 -5.30 -3.86
N ASP A 103 2.55 -5.14 -3.67
CA ASP A 103 3.39 -6.16 -3.02
C ASP A 103 2.96 -6.41 -1.57
N GLN A 104 2.70 -5.35 -0.80
CA GLN A 104 2.18 -5.46 0.55
C GLN A 104 0.79 -6.11 0.58
N ALA A 105 -0.06 -5.82 -0.41
CA ALA A 105 -1.36 -6.46 -0.55
C ALA A 105 -1.20 -7.98 -0.80
N ASN A 106 -0.23 -8.39 -1.63
CA ASN A 106 0.11 -9.79 -1.85
C ASN A 106 0.60 -10.50 -0.58
N VAL A 107 1.39 -9.80 0.26
CA VAL A 107 1.79 -10.33 1.57
C VAL A 107 0.55 -10.55 2.46
N LEU A 108 -0.36 -9.58 2.53
CA LEU A 108 -1.59 -9.69 3.33
C LEU A 108 -2.52 -10.82 2.85
N ARG A 109 -2.57 -11.10 1.53
CA ARG A 109 -3.36 -12.24 1.00
C ARG A 109 -2.91 -13.59 1.56
N SER A 110 -1.66 -13.69 1.98
CA SER A 110 -1.08 -14.90 2.56
C SER A 110 -1.01 -14.87 4.09
N ALA A 111 -1.46 -13.78 4.72
CA ALA A 111 -1.34 -13.59 6.16
C ALA A 111 -2.38 -14.41 6.93
N GLU A 112 -1.96 -15.00 8.04
CA GLU A 112 -2.86 -15.76 8.91
C GLU A 112 -4.00 -14.88 9.44
N GLY A 113 -5.22 -15.40 9.30
CA GLY A 113 -6.45 -14.72 9.72
C GLY A 113 -7.04 -13.78 8.67
N VAL A 114 -6.37 -13.56 7.53
CA VAL A 114 -6.93 -12.82 6.40
C VAL A 114 -7.72 -13.77 5.50
N ARG A 115 -8.94 -13.36 5.13
CA ARG A 115 -9.83 -14.09 4.22
C ARG A 115 -9.71 -13.57 2.79
N LEU A 116 -9.64 -12.25 2.64
CA LEU A 116 -9.72 -11.60 1.33
C LEU A 116 -9.03 -10.23 1.36
N VAL A 117 -8.32 -9.89 0.29
CA VAL A 117 -7.73 -8.56 0.05
C VAL A 117 -8.13 -8.07 -1.33
N GLU A 118 -8.96 -7.02 -1.37
CA GLU A 118 -9.50 -6.43 -2.60
C GLU A 118 -9.01 -5.01 -2.79
N LYS A 119 -8.67 -4.65 -4.02
CA LYS A 119 -8.35 -3.27 -4.37
C LYS A 119 -9.65 -2.45 -4.32
N ASN A 120 -9.65 -1.33 -3.59
CA ASN A 120 -10.76 -0.39 -3.59
C ASN A 120 -10.73 0.39 -4.91
N GLN A 121 -11.36 -0.17 -5.94
CA GLN A 121 -11.60 0.52 -7.20
C GLN A 121 -12.81 1.45 -7.01
N GLU A 122 -12.56 2.73 -6.84
CA GLU A 122 -13.61 3.73 -7.05
C GLU A 122 -13.91 3.76 -8.55
N LEU A 123 -15.18 3.60 -8.92
CA LEU A 123 -15.61 3.77 -10.30
C LEU A 123 -15.39 5.24 -10.67
N ALA A 124 -14.48 5.48 -11.62
CA ALA A 124 -14.20 6.81 -12.17
C ALA A 124 -15.35 7.34 -13.03
#